data_AF-A0A6A6SMB4-F1
#
_entry.id   AF-A0A6A6SMB4-F1
#
_cell.length_a   1.000
_cell.length_b   1.000
_cell.length_c   1.000
_cell.angle_alpha   90.00
_cell.angle_beta   90.00
_cell.angle_gamma   90.00
#
_symmetry.space_group_name_H-M   'P 1'
#
loop_
_entity.id
_entity.type
_entity.pdbx_description
1 polymer ?
#
loop_
_entity_poly.entity_id
_entity_poly.type
_entity_poly.pdbx_seq_one_letter_code
_entity_poly.pdbx_strand_id
1 'polypeptide(L)'
;MYLSTAIFIHNVELYKPPSLGLHFAQPPSRKVVIETSQTWYTFILYSFALRKRQAGPRQTLFSAAPYCIVSARPKISMPKAQIRKSRKGDGPYSNKAKATKPIADIVLELASPVALELSQKTTWSFWHIWDHCRVMDEQELSSEQQLERYKADWRKPHKFGTCIDIAHLAQQRLQKALRNHRNQEVRALSNQVTMMALWGGEDDDLEVAHCVAALFLPDCCIVIDTVYELDAFQVPLDGSHESMQHISFDGVKTHETYYYAKDDTGDFVLRQAGILSEPKDPAPEYVPVSYEEALQEGNFRIGRMFNRGNSGIPNRRHLNVNKVMKNEPEAIDSIPVSGGWLAVTMRMSMDYAKRSILVQVPQRDYLGLRDKEKVLHSLDRFGIVTRIGQSVSNIELKLMRKGKVVSERIDAVAEVVRDLGMAEVEFRKVVDSVATYGKRTT
;
A
#
# COMPACT_ATOMS: atom_id res chain seq x y z
N MET A 1 56.02 35.23 -19.67
CA MET A 1 56.14 35.17 -18.20
C MET A 1 54.90 34.46 -17.70
N TYR A 2 55.11 33.28 -17.13
CA TYR A 2 54.12 32.26 -16.79
C TYR A 2 53.44 32.58 -15.46
N LEU A 3 52.17 32.19 -15.30
CA LEU A 3 51.62 31.85 -13.99
C LEU A 3 50.59 30.73 -14.14
N SER A 4 50.96 29.62 -13.53
CA SER A 4 50.36 28.29 -13.51
C SER A 4 49.13 28.23 -12.61
N THR A 5 48.11 27.48 -13.03
CA THR A 5 47.03 27.02 -12.14
C THR A 5 47.34 25.58 -11.71
N ALA A 6 47.50 25.38 -10.40
CA ALA A 6 47.70 24.08 -9.78
C ALA A 6 46.37 23.31 -9.70
N ILE A 7 46.40 22.04 -10.09
CA ILE A 7 45.34 21.06 -9.86
C ILE A 7 45.81 20.17 -8.71
N PHE A 8 45.10 20.19 -7.58
CA PHE A 8 45.27 19.20 -6.52
C PHE A 8 44.50 17.93 -6.91
N ILE A 9 45.21 16.82 -7.11
CA ILE A 9 44.64 15.48 -7.19
C ILE A 9 44.88 14.84 -5.82
N HIS A 10 43.82 14.55 -5.08
CA HIS A 10 43.92 13.68 -3.92
C HIS A 10 43.98 12.22 -4.38
N ASN A 11 45.06 11.55 -4.01
CA ASN A 11 45.23 10.10 -4.11
C ASN A 11 44.18 9.41 -3.24
N VAL A 12 43.37 8.54 -3.84
CA VAL A 12 42.57 7.55 -3.12
C VAL A 12 43.38 6.25 -3.15
N GLU A 13 43.96 5.89 -2.00
CA GLU A 13 44.55 4.56 -1.80
C GLU A 13 43.41 3.53 -1.73
N LEU A 14 43.43 2.59 -2.67
CA LEU A 14 42.55 1.42 -2.64
C LEU A 14 43.09 0.43 -1.60
N TYR A 15 42.37 0.29 -0.50
CA TYR A 15 42.62 -0.72 0.52
C TYR A 15 42.35 -2.12 -0.07
N LYS A 16 43.40 -2.93 -0.21
CA LYS A 16 43.30 -4.36 -0.54
C LYS A 16 43.04 -5.15 0.76
N PRO A 17 41.94 -5.92 0.87
CA PRO A 17 41.81 -6.87 1.97
C PRO A 17 42.78 -8.06 1.80
N PRO A 18 43.28 -8.64 2.90
CA PRO A 18 44.18 -9.77 2.86
C PRO A 18 43.48 -11.04 2.37
N SER A 19 44.15 -11.76 1.47
CA SER A 19 43.75 -13.06 0.95
C SER A 19 43.82 -14.14 2.03
N LEU A 20 42.66 -14.61 2.49
CA LEU A 20 42.55 -15.89 3.19
C LEU A 20 42.49 -17.00 2.13
N GLY A 21 43.58 -17.77 2.07
CA GLY A 21 43.67 -18.96 1.23
C GLY A 21 42.76 -20.07 1.78
N LEU A 22 41.81 -20.50 0.97
CA LEU A 22 41.11 -21.77 1.13
C LEU A 22 41.12 -22.49 -0.21
N HIS A 23 41.66 -23.71 -0.19
CA HIS A 23 41.74 -24.61 -1.32
C HIS A 23 40.34 -25.06 -1.76
N PHE A 24 39.99 -24.81 -3.02
CA PHE A 24 38.83 -25.42 -3.66
C PHE A 24 39.21 -26.80 -4.22
N ALA A 25 38.50 -27.84 -3.80
CA ALA A 25 38.35 -29.07 -4.56
C ALA A 25 37.24 -28.85 -5.59
N GLN A 26 37.55 -29.00 -6.89
CA GLN A 26 36.56 -28.96 -7.97
C GLN A 26 35.72 -30.25 -8.00
N PRO A 27 34.39 -30.17 -8.13
CA PRO A 27 33.59 -31.23 -8.72
C PRO A 27 33.29 -30.97 -10.21
N PRO A 28 32.97 -32.03 -10.98
CA PRO A 28 33.11 -32.06 -12.43
C PRO A 28 31.99 -31.32 -13.17
N SER A 29 32.38 -30.71 -14.29
CA SER A 29 31.50 -30.06 -15.26
C SER A 29 30.57 -31.07 -15.95
N ARG A 30 29.25 -30.94 -15.74
CA ARG A 30 28.25 -31.50 -16.65
C ARG A 30 27.83 -30.42 -17.65
N LYS A 31 28.10 -30.69 -18.93
CA LYS A 31 27.54 -29.95 -20.07
C LYS A 31 26.03 -30.17 -20.08
N VAL A 32 25.25 -29.11 -19.88
CA VAL A 32 23.85 -29.06 -20.27
C VAL A 32 23.79 -28.26 -21.57
N VAL A 33 23.32 -28.94 -22.62
CA VAL A 33 22.97 -28.34 -23.91
C VAL A 33 21.64 -27.62 -23.69
N ILE A 34 21.63 -26.29 -23.84
CA ILE A 34 20.40 -25.50 -23.88
C ILE A 34 20.14 -25.21 -25.36
N GLU A 35 19.10 -25.82 -25.90
CA GLU A 35 18.51 -25.45 -27.18
C GLU A 35 17.84 -24.08 -27.06
N THR A 36 18.23 -23.20 -27.97
CA THR A 36 17.75 -21.83 -28.10
C THR A 36 16.54 -21.75 -29.01
N SER A 37 15.50 -21.03 -28.57
CA SER A 37 14.62 -20.24 -29.45
C SER A 37 14.50 -18.85 -28.80
N GLN A 38 15.23 -17.83 -29.27
CA GLN A 38 14.77 -16.81 -30.24
C GLN A 38 13.30 -16.42 -29.99
N THR A 39 12.89 -15.17 -29.71
CA THR A 39 13.31 -13.92 -30.38
C THR A 39 12.82 -12.68 -29.59
N TRP A 40 13.74 -11.79 -29.15
CA TRP A 40 13.80 -10.29 -29.12
C TRP A 40 12.56 -9.40 -28.74
N TYR A 41 12.63 -8.14 -28.25
CA TYR A 41 13.68 -7.10 -28.11
C TYR A 41 13.29 -6.06 -27.01
N THR A 42 14.33 -5.46 -26.43
CA THR A 42 14.49 -4.39 -25.42
C THR A 42 13.95 -3.01 -25.81
N PHE A 43 13.65 -2.12 -24.84
CA PHE A 43 14.18 -0.73 -24.81
C PHE A 43 14.15 -0.12 -23.39
N ILE A 44 15.34 0.10 -22.83
CA ILE A 44 15.63 0.98 -21.67
C ILE A 44 16.38 2.19 -22.25
N LEU A 45 15.97 3.41 -21.91
CA LEU A 45 16.77 4.62 -22.18
C LEU A 45 17.07 5.37 -20.88
N TYR A 46 18.30 5.17 -20.42
CA TYR A 46 19.06 6.09 -19.57
C TYR A 46 19.50 7.30 -20.41
N SER A 47 19.58 8.49 -19.81
CA SER A 47 20.22 9.65 -20.45
C SER A 47 20.85 10.60 -19.42
N PHE A 48 22.17 10.49 -19.30
CA PHE A 48 23.16 11.54 -19.00
C PHE A 48 24.36 11.14 -19.88
N ALA A 49 25.11 11.95 -20.62
CA ALA A 49 25.13 13.37 -20.97
C ALA A 49 26.08 13.49 -22.18
N LEU A 50 26.00 14.57 -22.98
CA LEU A 50 27.18 15.30 -23.47
C LEU A 50 26.79 16.57 -24.22
N ARG A 51 27.34 17.70 -23.76
CA ARG A 51 27.41 18.97 -24.49
C ARG A 51 28.47 18.87 -25.60
N LYS A 52 28.13 19.28 -26.82
CA LYS A 52 28.96 20.18 -27.63
C LYS A 52 28.10 20.94 -28.65
N ARG A 53 28.42 22.23 -28.77
CA ARG A 53 27.74 23.27 -29.56
C ARG A 53 27.77 22.97 -31.06
N GLN A 54 26.69 23.31 -31.77
CA GLN A 54 26.71 24.17 -32.95
C GLN A 54 25.30 24.69 -33.28
N ALA A 55 25.28 25.83 -33.97
CA ALA A 55 24.18 26.77 -34.15
C ALA A 55 23.12 26.34 -35.17
N GLY A 56 21.93 26.93 -35.09
CA GLY A 56 21.01 27.07 -36.24
C GLY A 56 19.58 26.60 -36.01
N PRO A 57 18.55 27.44 -36.24
CA PRO A 57 17.17 27.15 -35.90
C PRO A 57 16.39 26.55 -37.08
N ARG A 58 15.49 25.59 -36.82
CA ARG A 58 14.19 25.50 -37.50
C ARG A 58 13.26 24.47 -36.86
N GLN A 59 11.99 24.86 -36.88
CA GLN A 59 10.79 24.18 -36.42
C GLN A 59 10.62 22.78 -37.04
N THR A 60 10.03 21.86 -36.28
CA THR A 60 8.85 21.10 -36.71
C THR A 60 8.17 20.45 -35.50
N LEU A 61 6.88 20.74 -35.35
CA LEU A 61 5.93 20.06 -34.47
C LEU A 61 5.65 18.66 -35.02
N PHE A 62 5.77 17.63 -34.18
CA PHE A 62 5.06 16.37 -34.38
C PHE A 62 4.37 15.97 -33.08
N SER A 63 3.04 16.06 -33.13
CA SER A 63 2.08 15.56 -32.15
C SER A 63 1.92 14.06 -32.35
N ALA A 64 2.38 13.26 -31.39
CA ALA A 64 2.07 11.83 -31.34
C ALA A 64 0.80 11.63 -30.50
N ALA A 65 -0.28 11.20 -31.14
CA ALA A 65 -1.50 10.77 -30.46
C ALA A 65 -1.28 9.40 -29.80
N PRO A 66 -1.75 9.17 -28.55
CA PRO A 66 -1.67 7.86 -27.94
C PRO A 66 -2.83 6.97 -28.41
N TYR A 67 -2.48 5.77 -28.88
CA TYR A 67 -3.42 4.69 -29.15
C TYR A 67 -4.03 4.19 -27.83
N CYS A 68 -5.36 4.15 -27.78
CA CYS A 68 -6.12 3.63 -26.66
C CYS A 68 -6.34 2.12 -26.90
N ILE A 69 -5.64 1.27 -26.14
CA ILE A 69 -5.93 -0.17 -26.11
C ILE A 69 -7.14 -0.37 -25.20
N VAL A 70 -8.31 -0.56 -25.79
CA VAL A 70 -9.54 -0.91 -25.08
C VAL A 70 -9.49 -2.40 -24.75
N SER A 71 -9.04 -2.75 -23.55
CA SER A 71 -9.20 -4.08 -22.98
C SER A 71 -10.66 -4.26 -22.56
N ALA A 72 -11.45 -4.96 -23.37
CA ALA A 72 -12.78 -5.42 -22.97
C ALA A 72 -12.64 -6.50 -21.87
N ARG A 73 -12.98 -6.16 -20.62
CA ARG A 73 -13.14 -7.16 -19.55
C ARG A 73 -14.48 -7.89 -19.73
N PRO A 74 -14.53 -9.23 -19.61
CA PRO A 74 -15.80 -9.92 -19.45
C PRO A 74 -16.43 -9.52 -18.10
N LYS A 75 -17.63 -8.95 -18.14
CA LYS A 75 -18.46 -8.77 -16.95
C LYS A 75 -18.89 -10.15 -16.46
N ILE A 76 -18.24 -10.67 -15.42
CA ILE A 76 -18.80 -11.76 -14.61
C ILE A 76 -19.91 -11.12 -13.78
N SER A 77 -21.12 -11.04 -14.34
CA SER A 77 -22.31 -10.72 -13.57
C SER A 77 -22.64 -11.92 -12.70
N MET A 78 -22.46 -11.79 -11.39
CA MET A 78 -23.12 -12.69 -10.43
C MET A 78 -24.62 -12.69 -10.75
N PRO A 79 -25.25 -13.85 -10.97
CA PRO A 79 -26.66 -13.91 -11.36
C PRO A 79 -27.51 -13.29 -10.26
N LYS A 80 -28.26 -12.23 -10.62
CA LYS A 80 -29.34 -11.70 -9.79
C LYS A 80 -30.25 -12.87 -9.43
N ALA A 81 -30.33 -13.21 -8.15
CA ALA A 81 -31.26 -14.21 -7.64
C ALA A 81 -32.68 -13.83 -8.05
N GLN A 82 -33.20 -14.48 -9.10
CA GLN A 82 -34.61 -14.41 -9.43
C GLN A 82 -35.37 -15.15 -8.34
N ILE A 83 -36.02 -14.39 -7.46
CA ILE A 83 -37.02 -14.92 -6.52
C ILE A 83 -38.22 -15.38 -7.36
N ARG A 84 -38.14 -16.60 -7.87
CA ARG A 84 -39.30 -17.33 -8.41
C ARG A 84 -40.21 -17.65 -7.24
N LYS A 85 -41.37 -16.98 -7.18
CA LYS A 85 -42.53 -17.42 -6.39
C LYS A 85 -43.07 -18.72 -6.98
N SER A 86 -42.48 -19.86 -6.63
CA SER A 86 -43.06 -21.17 -6.92
C SER A 86 -44.19 -21.45 -5.93
N ARG A 87 -45.39 -21.65 -6.48
CA ARG A 87 -46.61 -22.05 -5.78
C ARG A 87 -46.39 -23.31 -4.92
N LYS A 88 -47.08 -23.28 -3.78
CA LYS A 88 -47.25 -24.34 -2.78
C LYS A 88 -47.58 -25.70 -3.41
N GLY A 89 -46.74 -26.67 -3.13
CA GLY A 89 -47.08 -28.09 -3.10
C GLY A 89 -46.52 -28.62 -1.77
N ASP A 90 -47.34 -28.56 -0.72
CA ASP A 90 -46.99 -28.99 0.63
C ASP A 90 -46.90 -30.53 0.65
N GLY A 91 -45.70 -31.07 0.44
CA GLY A 91 -45.35 -32.43 0.81
C GLY A 91 -44.80 -32.43 2.25
N PRO A 92 -45.39 -33.17 3.19
CA PRO A 92 -44.95 -33.17 4.57
C PRO A 92 -43.69 -34.06 4.68
N TYR A 93 -42.63 -33.50 5.27
CA TYR A 93 -41.39 -34.20 5.67
C TYR A 93 -40.39 -34.59 4.56
N SER A 94 -39.86 -33.62 3.80
CA SER A 94 -38.49 -33.79 3.30
C SER A 94 -37.52 -33.25 4.37
N ASN A 95 -36.97 -34.15 5.20
CA ASN A 95 -35.77 -33.89 6.00
C ASN A 95 -34.57 -33.73 5.05
N LYS A 96 -34.53 -32.62 4.28
CA LYS A 96 -33.32 -32.22 3.57
C LYS A 96 -32.33 -31.79 4.64
N ALA A 97 -31.44 -32.70 5.02
CA ALA A 97 -30.25 -32.37 5.77
C ALA A 97 -29.61 -31.15 5.08
N LYS A 98 -29.60 -30.00 5.76
CA LYS A 98 -28.92 -28.82 5.24
C LYS A 98 -27.45 -29.21 5.13
N ALA A 99 -26.93 -29.29 3.90
CA ALA A 99 -25.51 -29.51 3.67
C ALA A 99 -24.74 -28.51 4.55
N THR A 100 -23.86 -29.03 5.39
CA THR A 100 -22.98 -28.21 6.22
C THR A 100 -22.09 -27.41 5.29
N LYS A 101 -22.06 -26.08 5.46
CA LYS A 101 -21.14 -25.23 4.71
C LYS A 101 -19.70 -25.70 4.93
N PRO A 102 -18.83 -25.67 3.91
CA PRO A 102 -17.39 -25.84 4.07
C PRO A 102 -16.83 -24.95 5.18
N ILE A 103 -15.82 -25.45 5.92
CA ILE A 103 -15.20 -24.69 7.01
C ILE A 103 -14.61 -23.37 6.50
N ALA A 104 -13.95 -23.39 5.34
CA ALA A 104 -13.37 -22.20 4.71
C ALA A 104 -14.41 -21.09 4.51
N ASP A 105 -15.60 -21.43 3.98
CA ASP A 105 -16.70 -20.47 3.78
C ASP A 105 -17.16 -19.86 5.11
N ILE A 106 -17.26 -20.66 6.17
CA ILE A 106 -17.64 -20.18 7.51
C ILE A 106 -16.57 -19.22 8.05
N VAL A 107 -15.29 -19.55 7.89
CA VAL A 107 -14.19 -18.68 8.32
C VAL A 107 -14.19 -17.38 7.54
N LEU A 108 -14.34 -17.43 6.21
CA LEU A 108 -14.42 -16.24 5.37
C LEU A 108 -15.61 -15.35 5.77
N GLU A 109 -16.78 -15.94 6.02
CA GLU A 109 -17.96 -15.23 6.55
C GLU A 109 -17.72 -14.53 7.91
N LEU A 110 -16.77 -15.03 8.71
CA LEU A 110 -16.35 -14.40 9.98
C LEU A 110 -15.24 -13.36 9.77
N ALA A 111 -14.34 -13.57 8.81
CA ALA A 111 -13.23 -12.70 8.49
C ALA A 111 -13.69 -11.41 7.79
N SER A 112 -14.65 -11.51 6.87
CA SER A 112 -15.16 -10.37 6.11
C SER A 112 -15.68 -9.23 7.01
N PRO A 113 -16.57 -9.47 7.99
CA PRO A 113 -16.99 -8.42 8.92
C PRO A 113 -15.83 -7.77 9.69
N VAL A 114 -14.77 -8.51 10.01
CA VAL A 114 -13.57 -7.96 10.67
C VAL A 114 -12.83 -7.02 9.73
N ALA A 115 -12.56 -7.46 8.49
CA ALA A 115 -11.89 -6.65 7.47
C ALA A 115 -12.68 -5.38 7.17
N LEU A 116 -13.98 -5.50 6.88
CA LEU A 116 -14.87 -4.38 6.60
C LEU A 116 -14.91 -3.36 7.74
N GLU A 117 -15.00 -3.82 8.98
CA GLU A 117 -15.03 -2.92 10.14
C GLU A 117 -13.71 -2.14 10.27
N LEU A 118 -12.56 -2.81 10.06
CA LEU A 118 -11.25 -2.17 10.09
C LEU A 118 -11.10 -1.18 8.92
N SER A 119 -11.44 -1.58 7.71
CA SER A 119 -11.43 -0.74 6.51
C SER A 119 -12.30 0.53 6.66
N GLN A 120 -13.40 0.46 7.41
CA GLN A 120 -14.28 1.60 7.68
C GLN A 120 -13.81 2.50 8.80
N LYS A 121 -13.21 1.95 9.86
CA LYS A 121 -12.88 2.68 11.09
C LYS A 121 -11.44 3.14 11.17
N THR A 122 -10.55 2.51 10.41
CA THR A 122 -9.12 2.75 10.46
C THR A 122 -8.62 3.21 9.09
N THR A 123 -7.98 4.37 9.09
CA THR A 123 -7.28 4.98 7.97
C THR A 123 -5.83 4.50 8.02
N TRP A 124 -5.35 3.89 6.94
CA TRP A 124 -3.94 3.55 6.84
C TRP A 124 -3.11 4.84 6.78
N SER A 125 -2.20 5.05 7.72
CA SER A 125 -1.40 6.27 7.76
C SER A 125 -0.02 6.06 8.36
N PHE A 126 0.96 6.06 7.47
CA PHE A 126 2.37 6.07 7.82
C PHE A 126 2.79 7.39 8.48
N TRP A 127 2.17 8.51 8.12
CA TRP A 127 2.48 9.83 8.72
C TRP A 127 2.17 9.89 10.22
N HIS A 128 0.99 9.42 10.65
CA HIS A 128 0.62 9.48 12.07
C HIS A 128 1.54 8.60 12.93
N ILE A 129 1.84 7.39 12.44
CA ILE A 129 2.74 6.46 13.15
C ILE A 129 4.15 7.03 13.22
N TRP A 130 4.66 7.55 12.09
CA TRP A 130 5.96 8.19 12.05
C TRP A 130 6.05 9.37 13.03
N ASP A 131 5.06 10.27 13.06
CA ASP A 131 5.07 11.42 13.97
C ASP A 131 5.02 10.99 15.44
N HIS A 132 4.18 9.98 15.74
CA HIS A 132 4.07 9.41 17.07
C HIS A 132 5.39 8.76 17.54
N CYS A 133 5.97 7.87 16.73
CA CYS A 133 7.22 7.19 17.04
C CYS A 133 8.40 8.17 17.12
N ARG A 134 8.44 9.20 16.28
CA ARG A 134 9.43 10.28 16.36
C ARG A 134 9.39 10.99 17.72
N VAL A 135 8.19 11.33 18.21
CA VAL A 135 8.06 12.00 19.53
C VAL A 135 8.56 11.10 20.66
N MET A 136 8.37 9.79 20.57
CA MET A 136 8.93 8.85 21.55
C MET A 136 10.46 8.76 21.47
N ASP A 137 11.01 8.78 20.26
CA ASP A 137 12.46 8.78 20.01
C ASP A 137 13.13 10.07 20.53
N GLU A 138 12.52 11.24 20.29
CA GLU A 138 12.97 12.54 20.82
C GLU A 138 12.96 12.62 22.35
N GLN A 139 12.19 11.77 23.01
CA GLN A 139 12.14 11.65 24.47
C GLN A 139 13.15 10.63 25.01
N GLU A 140 13.99 10.06 24.14
CA GLU A 140 15.03 9.08 24.48
C GLU A 140 14.48 7.87 25.27
N LEU A 141 13.23 7.47 24.98
CA LEU A 141 12.61 6.31 25.62
C LEU A 141 13.33 5.01 25.21
N SER A 142 13.55 4.11 26.16
CA SER A 142 14.08 2.77 25.88
C SER A 142 13.12 1.97 24.98
N SER A 143 13.60 0.92 24.31
CA SER A 143 12.76 0.09 23.44
C SER A 143 11.55 -0.51 24.18
N GLU A 144 11.74 -0.90 25.44
CA GLU A 144 10.68 -1.40 26.31
C GLU A 144 9.67 -0.30 26.64
N GLN A 145 10.13 0.91 26.97
CA GLN A 145 9.26 2.06 27.26
C GLN A 145 8.47 2.50 26.02
N GLN A 146 9.10 2.50 24.85
CA GLN A 146 8.43 2.77 23.57
C GLN A 146 7.33 1.72 23.33
N LEU A 147 7.64 0.43 23.53
CA LEU A 147 6.67 -0.65 23.36
C LEU A 147 5.50 -0.56 24.35
N GLU A 148 5.77 -0.33 25.63
CA GLU A 148 4.74 -0.19 26.65
C GLU A 148 3.82 0.99 26.37
N ARG A 149 4.41 2.15 26.03
CA ARG A 149 3.65 3.34 25.68
C ARG A 149 2.84 3.15 24.41
N TYR A 150 3.45 2.63 23.34
CA TYR A 150 2.77 2.39 22.08
C TYR A 150 1.59 1.44 22.30
N LYS A 151 1.81 0.32 23.01
CA LYS A 151 0.72 -0.59 23.37
C LYS A 151 -0.37 0.12 24.15
N ALA A 152 -0.02 0.91 25.18
CA ALA A 152 -0.99 1.62 26.01
C ALA A 152 -1.83 2.60 25.20
N ASP A 153 -1.17 3.40 24.34
CA ASP A 153 -1.83 4.33 23.44
C ASP A 153 -2.73 3.55 22.47
N TRP A 154 -2.27 2.43 21.89
CA TRP A 154 -3.00 1.58 20.92
C TRP A 154 -4.00 0.57 21.53
N ARG A 155 -4.29 0.63 22.85
CA ARG A 155 -5.35 -0.21 23.45
C ARG A 155 -6.76 0.15 22.98
N LYS A 156 -6.97 1.35 22.45
CA LYS A 156 -8.27 1.82 21.96
C LYS A 156 -8.30 1.76 20.43
N PRO A 157 -9.47 1.51 19.81
CA PRO A 157 -9.62 1.62 18.37
C PRO A 157 -9.16 3.00 17.91
N HIS A 158 -8.09 3.05 17.14
CA HIS A 158 -7.58 4.28 16.57
C HIS A 158 -8.13 4.50 15.17
N LYS A 159 -8.31 5.78 14.88
CA LYS A 159 -8.62 6.23 13.52
C LYS A 159 -7.46 5.96 12.56
N PHE A 160 -6.22 5.84 13.04
CA PHE A 160 -5.02 5.70 12.20
C PHE A 160 -4.19 4.49 12.63
N GLY A 161 -3.62 3.79 11.64
CA GLY A 161 -2.71 2.66 11.84
C GLY A 161 -1.90 2.36 10.58
N THR A 162 -0.87 1.54 10.73
CA THR A 162 -0.10 0.93 9.63
C THR A 162 -0.61 -0.47 9.31
N CYS A 163 -0.01 -1.15 8.33
CA CYS A 163 -0.28 -2.56 8.06
C CYS A 163 -0.03 -3.44 9.29
N ILE A 164 0.99 -3.13 10.11
CA ILE A 164 1.31 -3.85 11.35
C ILE A 164 0.16 -3.75 12.36
N ASP A 165 -0.32 -2.53 12.63
CA ASP A 165 -1.41 -2.30 13.59
C ASP A 165 -2.72 -2.97 13.15
N ILE A 166 -3.03 -2.83 11.86
CA ILE A 166 -4.24 -3.37 11.25
C ILE A 166 -4.21 -4.90 11.25
N ALA A 167 -3.09 -5.52 10.85
CA ALA A 167 -2.93 -6.96 10.84
C ALA A 167 -3.05 -7.55 12.25
N HIS A 168 -2.44 -6.91 13.26
CA HIS A 168 -2.58 -7.34 14.64
C HIS A 168 -4.04 -7.27 15.14
N LEU A 169 -4.75 -6.17 14.85
CA LEU A 169 -6.15 -6.03 15.19
C LEU A 169 -7.04 -7.05 14.46
N ALA A 170 -6.75 -7.30 13.18
CA ALA A 170 -7.44 -8.31 12.37
C ALA A 170 -7.26 -9.70 12.96
N GLN A 171 -6.01 -10.07 13.31
CA GLN A 171 -5.68 -11.32 13.99
C GLN A 171 -6.51 -11.46 15.27
N GLN A 172 -6.41 -10.52 16.22
CA GLN A 172 -7.12 -10.60 17.50
C GLN A 172 -8.64 -10.74 17.33
N ARG A 173 -9.23 -9.97 16.41
CA ARG A 173 -10.68 -9.97 16.18
C ARG A 173 -11.16 -11.25 15.51
N LEU A 174 -10.43 -11.77 14.52
CA LEU A 174 -10.76 -13.04 13.88
C LEU A 174 -10.59 -14.21 14.86
N GLN A 175 -9.50 -14.25 15.64
CA GLN A 175 -9.33 -15.25 16.70
C GLN A 175 -10.51 -15.24 17.68
N LYS A 176 -10.96 -14.05 18.11
CA LYS A 176 -12.13 -13.89 18.98
C LYS A 176 -13.43 -14.37 18.31
N ALA A 177 -13.64 -14.04 17.03
CA ALA A 177 -14.81 -14.48 16.28
C ALA A 177 -14.86 -16.01 16.15
N LEU A 178 -13.75 -16.64 15.78
CA LEU A 178 -13.61 -18.09 15.67
C LEU A 178 -13.86 -18.77 17.03
N ARG A 179 -13.25 -18.27 18.11
CA ARG A 179 -13.35 -18.85 19.46
C ARG A 179 -14.80 -18.86 19.99
N ASN A 180 -15.60 -17.87 19.59
CA ASN A 180 -17.01 -17.73 19.99
C ASN A 180 -17.99 -18.44 19.06
N HIS A 181 -17.51 -19.08 17.99
CA HIS A 181 -18.36 -19.77 17.03
C HIS A 181 -18.94 -21.08 17.63
N ARG A 182 -20.11 -21.53 17.14
CA ARG A 182 -20.77 -22.73 17.69
C ARG A 182 -20.13 -24.04 17.20
N ASN A 183 -19.63 -24.06 15.97
CA ASN A 183 -18.92 -25.23 15.41
C ASN A 183 -17.57 -25.42 16.13
N GLN A 184 -17.33 -26.61 16.68
CA GLN A 184 -16.09 -26.95 17.40
C GLN A 184 -14.85 -26.93 16.52
N GLU A 185 -14.94 -27.37 15.27
CA GLU A 185 -13.82 -27.36 14.31
C GLU A 185 -13.40 -25.91 14.03
N VAL A 186 -14.36 -25.02 13.80
CA VAL A 186 -14.11 -23.58 13.61
C VAL A 186 -13.47 -22.95 14.85
N ARG A 187 -13.92 -23.32 16.05
CA ARG A 187 -13.30 -22.84 17.31
C ARG A 187 -11.84 -23.29 17.45
N ALA A 188 -11.51 -24.50 17.02
CA ALA A 188 -10.16 -25.04 17.10
C ALA A 188 -9.15 -24.26 16.24
N LEU A 189 -9.62 -23.58 15.18
CA LEU A 189 -8.80 -22.72 14.33
C LEU A 189 -8.42 -21.39 15.00
N SER A 190 -9.04 -21.02 16.13
CA SER A 190 -8.85 -19.69 16.74
C SER A 190 -7.42 -19.38 17.20
N ASN A 191 -6.55 -20.36 17.42
CA ASN A 191 -5.14 -20.12 17.76
C ASN A 191 -4.21 -20.23 16.54
N GLN A 192 -4.75 -20.52 15.36
CA GLN A 192 -3.99 -20.69 14.12
C GLN A 192 -3.98 -19.43 13.24
N VAL A 193 -4.76 -18.41 13.61
CA VAL A 193 -4.71 -17.10 12.94
C VAL A 193 -3.42 -16.40 13.36
N THR A 194 -2.57 -16.13 12.38
CA THR A 194 -1.21 -15.63 12.58
C THR A 194 -1.05 -14.31 11.87
N MET A 195 -0.25 -13.42 12.46
CA MET A 195 0.21 -12.23 11.76
C MET A 195 1.45 -12.61 10.96
N MET A 196 1.46 -12.24 9.68
CA MET A 196 2.53 -12.57 8.76
C MET A 196 3.14 -11.27 8.23
N ALA A 197 4.46 -11.26 8.02
CA ALA A 197 5.18 -10.13 7.43
C ALA A 197 5.88 -10.52 6.13
N LEU A 198 5.90 -9.58 5.19
CA LEU A 198 6.89 -9.53 4.12
C LEU A 198 8.07 -8.68 4.59
N TRP A 199 9.26 -9.24 4.44
CA TRP A 199 10.51 -8.54 4.71
C TRP A 199 11.12 -8.04 3.40
N GLY A 200 11.84 -6.93 3.48
CA GLY A 200 12.46 -6.27 2.33
C GLY A 200 11.80 -4.95 2.00
N GLY A 201 12.30 -3.89 2.63
CA GLY A 201 11.95 -2.51 2.30
C GLY A 201 12.75 -1.96 1.12
N GLU A 202 12.45 -0.72 0.70
CA GLU A 202 13.19 -0.02 -0.37
C GLU A 202 14.70 0.08 -0.07
N ASP A 203 15.08 0.09 1.21
CA ASP A 203 16.44 0.38 1.67
C ASP A 203 17.10 -0.74 2.51
N ASP A 204 16.35 -1.76 2.98
CA ASP A 204 16.88 -2.81 3.87
C ASP A 204 16.07 -4.11 3.84
N ASP A 205 16.74 -5.24 3.64
CA ASP A 205 16.16 -6.59 3.67
C ASP A 205 15.59 -6.98 5.05
N LEU A 206 16.01 -6.29 6.12
CA LEU A 206 15.54 -6.50 7.49
C LEU A 206 14.34 -5.63 7.86
N GLU A 207 13.81 -4.79 6.97
CA GLU A 207 12.64 -3.98 7.23
C GLU A 207 11.35 -4.75 6.95
N VAL A 208 10.37 -4.64 7.85
CA VAL A 208 9.00 -5.11 7.61
C VAL A 208 8.35 -4.20 6.60
N ALA A 209 8.20 -4.69 5.36
CA ALA A 209 7.59 -3.94 4.27
C ALA A 209 6.06 -3.91 4.39
N HIS A 210 5.48 -5.06 4.75
CA HIS A 210 4.03 -5.20 4.85
C HIS A 210 3.62 -6.32 5.80
N CYS A 211 2.44 -6.20 6.41
CA CYS A 211 1.88 -7.18 7.33
C CYS A 211 0.43 -7.49 7.01
N VAL A 212 0.05 -8.76 7.20
CA VAL A 212 -1.32 -9.26 7.03
C VAL A 212 -1.71 -10.19 8.19
N ALA A 213 -3.01 -10.40 8.39
CA ALA A 213 -3.49 -11.52 9.20
C ALA A 213 -3.91 -12.66 8.27
N ALA A 214 -3.46 -13.88 8.57
CA ALA A 214 -3.71 -15.04 7.73
C ALA A 214 -4.14 -16.27 8.55
N LEU A 215 -4.96 -17.12 7.94
CA LEU A 215 -5.28 -18.47 8.43
C LEU A 215 -5.06 -19.48 7.31
N PHE A 216 -4.11 -20.37 7.51
CA PHE A 216 -3.71 -21.42 6.58
C PHE A 216 -4.63 -22.64 6.76
N LEU A 217 -5.32 -23.04 5.71
CA LEU A 217 -6.19 -24.22 5.68
C LEU A 217 -5.66 -25.21 4.62
N PRO A 218 -6.08 -26.49 4.64
CA PRO A 218 -5.59 -27.50 3.71
C PRO A 218 -5.75 -27.15 2.23
N ASP A 219 -6.84 -26.48 1.87
CA ASP A 219 -7.20 -26.21 0.47
C ASP A 219 -7.17 -24.71 0.11
N CYS A 220 -6.92 -23.83 1.09
CA CYS A 220 -6.87 -22.39 0.88
C CYS A 220 -6.22 -21.63 2.04
N CYS A 221 -5.89 -20.37 1.82
CA CYS A 221 -5.55 -19.41 2.87
C CYS A 221 -6.61 -18.31 2.94
N ILE A 222 -7.06 -17.96 4.15
CA ILE A 222 -7.92 -16.80 4.39
C ILE A 222 -7.05 -15.64 4.83
N VAL A 223 -7.12 -14.52 4.13
CA VAL A 223 -6.27 -13.33 4.34
C VAL A 223 -7.14 -12.11 4.65
N ILE A 224 -6.70 -11.33 5.63
CA ILE A 224 -7.20 -9.97 5.89
C ILE A 224 -6.06 -9.00 5.68
N ASP A 225 -6.15 -8.22 4.60
CA ASP A 225 -5.22 -7.15 4.27
C ASP A 225 -5.96 -5.91 3.79
N THR A 226 -6.33 -5.04 4.75
CA THR A 226 -7.11 -3.84 4.45
C THR A 226 -6.32 -2.72 3.77
N VAL A 227 -5.03 -2.93 3.46
CA VAL A 227 -4.23 -1.95 2.71
C VAL A 227 -4.50 -2.10 1.22
N TYR A 228 -4.58 -3.34 0.73
CA TYR A 228 -4.76 -3.64 -0.69
C TYR A 228 -6.14 -4.21 -1.03
N GLU A 229 -6.87 -4.78 -0.06
CA GLU A 229 -8.20 -5.35 -0.26
C GLU A 229 -9.15 -4.90 0.86
N LEU A 230 -10.31 -4.32 0.52
CA LEU A 230 -11.17 -3.74 1.57
C LEU A 230 -11.94 -4.79 2.38
N ASP A 231 -12.06 -6.01 1.87
CA ASP A 231 -12.70 -7.17 2.49
C ASP A 231 -11.68 -8.30 2.78
N ALA A 232 -12.10 -9.33 3.52
CA ALA A 232 -11.32 -10.56 3.62
C ALA A 232 -11.46 -11.36 2.32
N PHE A 233 -10.41 -12.10 1.96
CA PHE A 233 -10.40 -12.90 0.75
C PHE A 233 -9.77 -14.27 0.97
N GLN A 234 -10.01 -15.16 0.01
CA GLN A 234 -9.50 -16.52 0.00
C GLN A 234 -8.51 -16.70 -1.15
N VAL A 235 -7.37 -17.32 -0.87
CA VAL A 235 -6.39 -17.75 -1.87
C VAL A 235 -6.41 -19.28 -1.94
N PRO A 236 -6.88 -19.90 -3.03
CA PRO A 236 -6.90 -21.36 -3.18
C PRO A 236 -5.50 -21.96 -3.16
N LEU A 237 -5.35 -23.20 -2.69
CA LEU A 237 -4.09 -23.95 -2.80
C LEU A 237 -3.73 -24.13 -4.28
N ASP A 238 -2.46 -23.88 -4.60
CA ASP A 238 -1.90 -23.84 -5.95
C ASP A 238 -2.59 -22.83 -6.88
N GLY A 239 -3.26 -21.84 -6.27
CA GLY A 239 -3.98 -20.77 -6.94
C GLY A 239 -3.47 -19.39 -6.55
N SER A 240 -4.18 -18.38 -7.04
CA SER A 240 -3.89 -16.99 -6.73
C SER A 240 -5.13 -16.14 -6.52
N HIS A 241 -4.93 -14.97 -5.91
CA HIS A 241 -5.93 -13.92 -5.75
C HIS A 241 -5.32 -12.57 -6.16
N GLU A 242 -5.97 -11.86 -7.09
CA GLU A 242 -5.63 -10.47 -7.42
C GLU A 242 -6.43 -9.53 -6.52
N SER A 243 -5.74 -8.65 -5.80
CA SER A 243 -6.37 -7.63 -4.97
C SER A 243 -7.10 -6.58 -5.81
N MET A 244 -7.87 -5.71 -5.13
CA MET A 244 -8.36 -4.46 -5.72
C MET A 244 -7.24 -3.68 -6.43
N GLN A 245 -7.62 -3.03 -7.53
CA GLN A 245 -6.73 -2.22 -8.32
C GLN A 245 -6.33 -0.95 -7.58
N HIS A 246 -5.02 -0.76 -7.46
CA HIS A 246 -4.39 0.44 -6.96
C HIS A 246 -4.01 1.36 -8.14
N ILE A 247 -4.29 2.65 -8.03
CA ILE A 247 -3.87 3.66 -9.01
C ILE A 247 -2.75 4.50 -8.38
N SER A 248 -1.52 4.37 -8.84
CA SER A 248 -0.38 5.17 -8.35
C SER A 248 -0.54 6.64 -8.72
N PHE A 249 0.27 7.50 -8.11
CA PHE A 249 0.22 8.95 -8.34
C PHE A 249 0.51 9.34 -9.80
N ASP A 250 1.20 8.53 -10.58
CA ASP A 250 1.43 8.73 -12.01
C ASP A 250 0.30 8.16 -12.91
N GLY A 251 -0.68 7.48 -12.31
CA GLY A 251 -1.83 6.90 -13.02
C GLY A 251 -1.67 5.45 -13.43
N VAL A 252 -0.52 4.83 -13.13
CA VAL A 252 -0.34 3.41 -13.40
C VAL A 252 -1.29 2.61 -12.52
N LYS A 253 -1.96 1.65 -13.14
CA LYS A 253 -2.89 0.74 -12.49
C LYS A 253 -2.14 -0.54 -12.16
N THR A 254 -2.10 -0.88 -10.88
CA THR A 254 -1.41 -2.06 -10.34
C THR A 254 -2.35 -2.82 -9.42
N HIS A 255 -2.00 -4.05 -9.07
CA HIS A 255 -2.63 -4.84 -8.02
C HIS A 255 -1.55 -5.70 -7.37
N GLU A 256 -1.84 -6.21 -6.18
CA GLU A 256 -1.07 -7.27 -5.56
C GLU A 256 -1.67 -8.61 -5.96
N THR A 257 -0.83 -9.61 -6.20
CA THR A 257 -1.24 -10.99 -6.45
C THR A 257 -0.72 -11.88 -5.34
N TYR A 258 -1.63 -12.50 -4.62
CA TYR A 258 -1.33 -13.46 -3.55
C TYR A 258 -1.31 -14.87 -4.11
N TYR A 259 -0.31 -15.66 -3.73
CA TYR A 259 -0.17 -17.07 -4.12
C TYR A 259 -0.12 -17.93 -2.88
N TYR A 260 -0.85 -19.04 -2.88
CA TYR A 260 -0.86 -19.98 -1.78
C TYR A 260 -0.49 -21.37 -2.29
N ALA A 261 0.58 -21.93 -1.75
CA ALA A 261 1.13 -23.20 -2.21
C ALA A 261 1.77 -23.97 -1.06
N LYS A 262 2.29 -25.16 -1.35
CA LYS A 262 3.27 -25.83 -0.49
C LYS A 262 4.68 -25.58 -1.01
N ASP A 263 5.64 -25.42 -0.13
CA ASP A 263 7.06 -25.36 -0.48
C ASP A 263 7.66 -26.77 -0.64
N ASP A 264 8.99 -26.84 -0.80
CA ASP A 264 9.72 -28.10 -0.96
C ASP A 264 9.72 -28.98 0.29
N THR A 265 9.43 -28.42 1.48
CA THR A 265 9.30 -29.19 2.73
C THR A 265 7.88 -29.75 2.90
N GLY A 266 6.93 -29.26 2.10
CA GLY A 266 5.51 -29.57 2.19
C GLY A 266 4.75 -28.63 3.13
N ASP A 267 5.40 -27.61 3.67
CA ASP A 267 4.80 -26.58 4.51
C ASP A 267 4.01 -25.60 3.65
N PHE A 268 2.91 -25.09 4.20
CA PHE A 268 2.07 -24.13 3.49
C PHE A 268 2.69 -22.73 3.54
N VAL A 269 2.75 -22.06 2.39
CA VAL A 269 3.38 -20.76 2.23
C VAL A 269 2.47 -19.78 1.49
N LEU A 270 2.50 -18.52 1.91
CA LEU A 270 1.80 -17.41 1.25
C LEU A 270 2.85 -16.48 0.63
N ARG A 271 2.75 -16.19 -0.66
CA ARG A 271 3.65 -15.29 -1.39
C ARG A 271 2.88 -14.13 -2.01
N GLN A 272 3.58 -13.04 -2.29
CA GLN A 272 2.99 -11.87 -2.95
C GLN A 272 3.87 -11.34 -4.07
N ALA A 273 3.28 -11.16 -5.25
CA ALA A 273 3.88 -10.41 -6.35
C ALA A 273 3.08 -9.12 -6.59
N GLY A 274 3.72 -8.03 -7.02
CA GLY A 274 3.01 -6.77 -7.28
C GLY A 274 3.87 -5.54 -7.04
N ILE A 275 3.31 -4.50 -6.43
CA ILE A 275 3.98 -3.19 -6.27
C ILE A 275 5.19 -3.32 -5.33
N LEU A 276 5.07 -4.17 -4.30
CA LEU A 276 6.09 -4.35 -3.28
C LEU A 276 7.24 -5.27 -3.73
N SER A 277 7.12 -5.92 -4.88
CA SER A 277 8.16 -6.80 -5.40
C SER A 277 8.64 -6.27 -6.74
N GLU A 278 9.94 -6.03 -6.85
CA GLU A 278 10.59 -6.18 -8.15
C GLU A 278 10.18 -7.54 -8.73
N PRO A 279 10.10 -7.72 -10.06
CA PRO A 279 9.86 -9.01 -10.68
C PRO A 279 11.02 -9.98 -10.34
N LYS A 280 10.98 -10.50 -9.11
CA LYS A 280 11.88 -11.47 -8.52
C LYS A 280 11.16 -12.81 -8.60
N ASP A 281 11.90 -13.80 -9.06
CA ASP A 281 11.45 -15.18 -9.11
C ASP A 281 12.34 -15.98 -8.12
N PRO A 282 11.77 -16.55 -7.03
CA PRO A 282 10.35 -16.54 -6.67
C PRO A 282 9.88 -15.22 -6.05
N ALA A 283 8.56 -15.01 -6.06
CA ALA A 283 7.91 -13.90 -5.33
C ALA A 283 8.20 -13.99 -3.82
N PRO A 284 8.34 -12.85 -3.12
CA PRO A 284 8.66 -12.84 -1.69
C PRO A 284 7.57 -13.52 -0.86
N GLU A 285 8.01 -14.16 0.21
CA GLU A 285 7.20 -15.00 1.08
C GLU A 285 6.86 -14.29 2.39
N TYR A 286 5.60 -14.44 2.79
CA TYR A 286 5.13 -14.04 4.10
C TYR A 286 5.62 -15.01 5.16
N VAL A 287 6.30 -14.49 6.18
CA VAL A 287 6.74 -15.29 7.32
C VAL A 287 5.98 -14.91 8.59
N PRO A 288 5.70 -15.86 9.50
CA PRO A 288 5.09 -15.55 10.79
C PRO A 288 5.93 -14.53 11.56
N VAL A 289 5.29 -13.53 12.17
CA VAL A 289 5.96 -12.51 12.97
C VAL A 289 5.15 -12.18 14.22
N SER A 290 5.83 -11.86 15.32
CA SER A 290 5.16 -11.35 16.52
C SER A 290 4.80 -9.86 16.35
N TYR A 291 3.84 -9.37 17.14
CA TYR A 291 3.47 -7.95 17.09
C TYR A 291 4.61 -7.06 17.57
N GLU A 292 5.32 -7.50 18.61
CA GLU A 292 6.45 -6.80 19.20
C GLU A 292 7.60 -6.66 18.20
N GLU A 293 7.97 -7.75 17.53
CA GLU A 293 9.02 -7.76 16.51
C GLU A 293 8.64 -6.88 15.32
N ALA A 294 7.41 -7.00 14.82
CA ALA A 294 6.93 -6.17 13.71
C ALA A 294 6.93 -4.67 14.06
N LEU A 295 6.58 -4.30 15.30
CA LEU A 295 6.67 -2.91 15.76
C LEU A 295 8.12 -2.41 15.82
N GLN A 296 9.05 -3.24 16.31
CA GLN A 296 10.45 -2.88 16.46
C GLN A 296 11.12 -2.65 15.11
N GLU A 297 10.91 -3.58 14.17
CA GLU A 297 11.52 -3.57 12.83
C GLU A 297 10.75 -2.74 11.80
N GLY A 298 9.48 -2.45 12.04
CA GLY A 298 8.68 -1.53 11.23
C GLY A 298 8.51 -0.18 11.92
N ASN A 299 7.44 0.00 12.68
CA ASN A 299 6.97 1.30 13.17
C ASN A 299 8.02 2.12 13.94
N PHE A 300 8.73 1.50 14.89
CA PHE A 300 9.75 2.20 15.67
C PHE A 300 10.98 2.53 14.83
N ARG A 301 11.35 1.62 13.91
CA ARG A 301 12.43 1.84 12.97
C ARG A 301 12.17 3.06 12.08
N ILE A 302 10.94 3.20 11.58
CA ILE A 302 10.49 4.35 10.77
C ILE A 302 10.61 5.67 11.55
N GLY A 303 10.31 5.66 12.85
CA GLY A 303 10.54 6.80 13.74
C GLY A 303 12.02 7.20 13.81
N ARG A 304 12.93 6.21 13.82
CA ARG A 304 14.39 6.40 13.90
C ARG A 304 15.07 6.76 12.57
N MET A 305 14.44 6.54 11.42
CA MET A 305 15.03 6.79 10.08
C MET A 305 15.43 8.26 9.83
N PHE A 306 15.17 9.15 10.78
CA PHE A 306 15.75 10.49 10.86
C PHE A 306 17.27 10.55 10.84
N ASN A 307 17.92 9.54 11.40
CA ASN A 307 19.31 9.66 11.82
C ASN A 307 20.34 9.22 10.77
N ARG A 308 19.91 8.73 9.60
CA ARG A 308 20.84 8.14 8.60
C ARG A 308 21.25 9.09 7.46
N GLY A 309 20.73 10.31 7.38
CA GLY A 309 21.09 11.28 6.32
C GLY A 309 21.54 12.64 6.86
N ASN A 310 22.52 13.27 6.20
CA ASN A 310 23.10 14.59 6.53
C ASN A 310 22.08 15.76 6.60
N SER A 311 20.82 15.57 6.18
CA SER A 311 19.80 16.62 6.16
C SER A 311 18.80 16.56 7.32
N GLY A 312 18.65 15.41 8.01
CA GLY A 312 17.66 15.24 9.09
C GLY A 312 16.19 15.44 8.67
N ILE A 313 15.88 15.42 7.37
CA ILE A 313 14.53 15.59 6.80
C ILE A 313 14.00 14.21 6.41
N PRO A 314 12.77 13.81 6.80
CA PRO A 314 12.25 12.52 6.37
C PRO A 314 11.99 12.60 4.86
N ASN A 315 11.98 11.46 4.17
CA ASN A 315 11.66 11.44 2.74
C ASN A 315 10.18 11.78 2.52
N ARG A 316 9.39 10.76 2.18
CA ARG A 316 7.97 10.86 1.90
C ARG A 316 7.19 10.12 2.96
N ARG A 317 6.01 10.62 3.30
CA ARG A 317 5.05 9.92 4.15
C ARG A 317 3.72 9.81 3.42
N HIS A 318 2.98 8.74 3.70
CA HIS A 318 1.76 8.39 2.99
C HIS A 318 0.58 8.19 3.93
N LEU A 319 -0.62 8.42 3.41
CA LEU A 319 -1.87 8.04 4.05
C LEU A 319 -2.93 7.72 2.99
N ASN A 320 -3.81 6.78 3.32
CA ASN A 320 -4.92 6.34 2.49
C ASN A 320 -6.21 6.46 3.30
N VAL A 321 -7.19 7.21 2.80
CA VAL A 321 -8.49 7.41 3.45
C VAL A 321 -9.56 6.61 2.72
N ASN A 322 -10.25 5.80 3.49
CA ASN A 322 -11.39 5.03 3.05
C ASN A 322 -12.67 5.78 3.42
N LYS A 323 -13.68 5.74 2.54
CA LYS A 323 -14.99 6.33 2.80
C LYS A 323 -16.10 5.52 2.17
N VAL A 324 -17.23 5.44 2.88
CA VAL A 324 -18.48 4.92 2.33
C VAL A 324 -19.11 5.99 1.43
N MET A 325 -19.14 5.72 0.13
CA MET A 325 -19.79 6.52 -0.90
C MET A 325 -21.26 6.11 -1.02
N LYS A 326 -22.15 7.08 -1.26
CA LYS A 326 -23.59 6.82 -1.38
C LYS A 326 -23.93 5.98 -2.61
N ASN A 327 -23.22 6.22 -3.72
CA ASN A 327 -23.41 5.55 -4.99
C ASN A 327 -22.19 4.69 -5.31
N GLU A 328 -22.37 3.66 -6.12
CA GLU A 328 -21.27 2.83 -6.63
C GLU A 328 -20.35 3.71 -7.49
N PRO A 329 -19.05 3.82 -7.15
CA PRO A 329 -18.09 4.49 -8.03
C PRO A 329 -17.88 3.70 -9.32
N GLU A 330 -17.67 4.40 -10.42
CA GLU A 330 -17.51 3.83 -11.76
C GLU A 330 -16.04 3.68 -12.16
N ALA A 331 -15.13 4.45 -11.56
CA ALA A 331 -13.74 4.53 -12.02
C ALA A 331 -12.68 4.06 -11.00
N ILE A 332 -13.08 3.85 -9.74
CA ILE A 332 -12.27 3.23 -8.68
C ILE A 332 -12.97 1.97 -8.16
N ASP A 333 -12.19 1.00 -7.71
CA ASP A 333 -12.73 -0.22 -7.14
C ASP A 333 -13.42 0.08 -5.80
N SER A 334 -14.49 -0.66 -5.51
CA SER A 334 -15.26 -0.52 -4.27
C SER A 334 -15.98 -1.81 -3.91
N ILE A 335 -16.41 -1.89 -2.66
CA ILE A 335 -17.18 -3.03 -2.16
C ILE A 335 -18.50 -2.57 -1.52
N PRO A 336 -19.59 -3.33 -1.70
CA PRO A 336 -20.88 -2.97 -1.12
C PRO A 336 -20.87 -3.17 0.39
N VAL A 337 -21.36 -2.17 1.13
CA VAL A 337 -21.47 -2.21 2.60
C VAL A 337 -22.81 -1.64 3.06
N SER A 338 -23.14 -1.80 4.34
CA SER A 338 -24.29 -1.11 4.92
C SER A 338 -24.15 0.41 4.75
N GLY A 339 -25.10 1.02 4.06
CA GLY A 339 -25.13 2.47 3.80
C GLY A 339 -24.48 2.95 2.51
N GLY A 340 -23.87 2.06 1.69
CA GLY A 340 -23.31 2.46 0.40
C GLY A 340 -22.18 1.55 -0.09
N TRP A 341 -21.12 2.18 -0.60
CA TRP A 341 -19.98 1.53 -1.25
C TRP A 341 -18.68 2.01 -0.61
N LEU A 342 -17.94 1.12 0.03
CA LEU A 342 -16.66 1.47 0.63
C LEU A 342 -15.58 1.47 -0.44
N ALA A 343 -14.81 2.56 -0.51
CA ALA A 343 -13.69 2.70 -1.44
C ALA A 343 -12.54 3.46 -0.78
N VAL A 344 -11.32 3.29 -1.32
CA VAL A 344 -10.19 4.18 -1.02
C VAL A 344 -10.41 5.49 -1.78
N THR A 345 -10.97 6.49 -1.11
CA THR A 345 -11.42 7.74 -1.76
C THR A 345 -10.36 8.83 -1.80
N MET A 346 -9.24 8.66 -1.08
CA MET A 346 -8.15 9.62 -1.13
C MET A 346 -6.82 8.96 -0.77
N ARG A 347 -5.77 9.34 -1.49
CA ARG A 347 -4.38 9.06 -1.12
C ARG A 347 -3.64 10.37 -0.98
N MET A 348 -2.75 10.45 0.00
CA MET A 348 -1.95 11.64 0.19
C MET A 348 -0.49 11.29 0.42
N SER A 349 0.38 12.03 -0.26
CA SER A 349 1.83 11.94 -0.17
C SER A 349 2.39 13.27 0.34
N MET A 350 3.12 13.21 1.45
CA MET A 350 3.79 14.35 2.08
C MET A 350 5.27 14.29 1.75
N ASP A 351 5.76 15.23 0.95
CA ASP A 351 7.17 15.34 0.56
C ASP A 351 7.82 16.50 1.34
N TYR A 352 8.60 16.15 2.35
CA TYR A 352 9.19 17.12 3.28
C TYR A 352 10.35 17.88 2.66
N ALA A 353 11.13 17.22 1.80
CA ALA A 353 12.23 17.84 1.07
C ALA A 353 11.72 18.93 0.10
N LYS A 354 10.62 18.65 -0.62
CA LYS A 354 9.99 19.62 -1.54
C LYS A 354 9.02 20.58 -0.84
N ARG A 355 8.71 20.32 0.43
CA ARG A 355 7.63 20.97 1.19
C ARG A 355 6.33 21.03 0.39
N SER A 356 5.90 19.87 -0.08
CA SER A 356 4.70 19.73 -0.88
C SER A 356 3.82 18.58 -0.40
N ILE A 357 2.52 18.75 -0.56
CA ILE A 357 1.53 17.71 -0.31
C ILE A 357 0.85 17.40 -1.65
N LEU A 358 0.82 16.12 -2.00
CA LEU A 358 0.11 15.63 -3.18
C LEU A 358 -1.11 14.84 -2.72
N VAL A 359 -2.30 15.27 -3.11
CA VAL A 359 -3.56 14.60 -2.78
C VAL A 359 -4.15 14.01 -4.05
N GLN A 360 -4.26 12.69 -4.12
CA GLN A 360 -4.94 12.00 -5.20
C GLN A 360 -6.39 11.71 -4.80
N VAL A 361 -7.32 12.08 -5.68
CA VAL A 361 -8.76 11.94 -5.48
C VAL A 361 -9.44 11.37 -6.73
N PRO A 362 -10.62 10.74 -6.62
CA PRO A 362 -11.38 10.26 -7.76
C PRO A 362 -11.77 11.42 -8.68
N GLN A 363 -11.42 11.31 -9.97
CA GLN A 363 -11.75 12.34 -10.95
C GLN A 363 -13.21 12.20 -11.37
N ARG A 364 -13.62 11.05 -11.90
CA ARG A 364 -15.00 10.82 -12.35
C ARG A 364 -15.99 10.74 -11.19
N ASP A 365 -15.63 10.01 -10.13
CA ASP A 365 -16.56 9.66 -9.04
C ASP A 365 -16.69 10.74 -7.96
N TYR A 366 -15.92 11.82 -8.04
CA TYR A 366 -15.98 12.94 -7.11
C TYR A 366 -15.81 14.31 -7.79
N LEU A 367 -14.62 14.65 -8.29
CA LEU A 367 -14.36 16.01 -8.82
C LEU A 367 -15.17 16.36 -10.09
N GLY A 368 -15.54 15.35 -10.87
CA GLY A 368 -16.33 15.48 -12.09
C GLY A 368 -17.83 15.56 -11.86
N LEU A 369 -18.29 15.41 -10.61
CA LEU A 369 -19.70 15.55 -10.28
C LEU A 369 -20.13 17.02 -10.38
N ARG A 370 -21.37 17.25 -10.84
CA ARG A 370 -21.90 18.60 -11.09
C ARG A 370 -21.93 19.46 -9.82
N ASP A 371 -22.20 18.87 -8.66
CA ASP A 371 -22.20 19.57 -7.38
C ASP A 371 -20.78 19.94 -6.89
N LYS A 372 -19.73 19.42 -7.53
CA LYS A 372 -18.31 19.72 -7.25
C LYS A 372 -17.68 20.69 -8.25
N GLU A 373 -18.44 21.22 -9.22
CA GLU A 373 -17.94 22.15 -10.23
C GLU A 373 -17.27 23.40 -9.62
N LYS A 374 -17.84 23.95 -8.54
CA LYS A 374 -17.25 25.11 -7.83
C LYS A 374 -15.90 24.78 -7.20
N VAL A 375 -15.78 23.60 -6.59
CA VAL A 375 -14.54 23.12 -5.98
C VAL A 375 -13.49 22.94 -7.06
N LEU A 376 -13.83 22.24 -8.15
CA LEU A 376 -12.92 22.04 -9.28
C LEU A 376 -12.46 23.36 -9.90
N HIS A 377 -13.37 24.31 -10.13
CA HIS A 377 -13.04 25.63 -10.66
C HIS A 377 -12.08 26.41 -9.74
N SER A 378 -12.28 26.34 -8.42
CA SER A 378 -11.38 26.94 -7.43
C SER A 378 -9.97 26.36 -7.52
N LEU A 379 -9.85 25.04 -7.58
CA LEU A 379 -8.57 24.36 -7.71
C LEU A 379 -7.88 24.61 -9.06
N ASP A 380 -8.63 24.62 -10.16
CA ASP A 380 -8.14 24.94 -11.51
C ASP A 380 -7.64 26.39 -11.58
N ARG A 381 -8.34 27.34 -10.94
CA ARG A 381 -7.91 28.76 -10.82
C ARG A 381 -6.54 28.87 -10.14
N PHE A 382 -6.25 28.03 -9.16
CA PHE A 382 -4.95 28.00 -8.50
C PHE A 382 -3.87 27.25 -9.30
N GLY A 383 -4.24 26.52 -10.36
CA GLY A 383 -3.33 25.72 -11.16
C GLY A 383 -2.71 24.56 -10.40
N ILE A 384 -3.46 23.95 -9.47
CA ILE A 384 -2.97 22.87 -8.59
C ILE A 384 -3.55 21.49 -8.91
N VAL A 385 -4.44 21.37 -9.90
CA VAL A 385 -5.03 20.10 -10.32
C VAL A 385 -4.36 19.58 -11.58
N THR A 386 -3.96 18.31 -11.55
CA THR A 386 -3.53 17.56 -12.73
C THR A 386 -4.42 16.33 -12.87
N ARG A 387 -5.12 16.22 -14.01
CA ARG A 387 -5.97 15.07 -14.32
C ARG A 387 -5.11 13.91 -14.79
N ILE A 388 -5.30 12.73 -14.20
CA ILE A 388 -4.56 11.52 -14.52
C ILE A 388 -5.54 10.49 -15.11
N GLY A 389 -5.69 10.56 -16.43
CA GLY A 389 -6.72 9.81 -17.13
C GLY A 389 -8.14 10.21 -16.69
N GLN A 390 -9.04 9.22 -16.61
CA GLN A 390 -10.44 9.42 -16.20
C GLN A 390 -10.71 8.98 -14.75
N SER A 391 -9.81 8.21 -14.15
CA SER A 391 -10.03 7.62 -12.83
C SER A 391 -9.71 8.57 -11.70
N VAL A 392 -8.57 9.27 -11.75
CA VAL A 392 -8.06 10.07 -10.62
C VAL A 392 -7.50 11.41 -11.06
N SER A 393 -7.42 12.32 -10.10
CA SER A 393 -6.77 13.61 -10.23
C SER A 393 -5.84 13.85 -9.05
N ASN A 394 -4.71 14.47 -9.33
CA ASN A 394 -3.75 14.89 -8.34
C ASN A 394 -3.89 16.38 -8.05
N ILE A 395 -3.94 16.73 -6.77
CA ILE A 395 -3.97 18.10 -6.27
C ILE A 395 -2.62 18.36 -5.57
N GLU A 396 -1.78 19.21 -6.16
CA GLU A 396 -0.42 19.50 -5.65
C GLU A 396 -0.38 20.83 -4.89
N LEU A 397 -0.16 20.75 -3.57
CA LEU A 397 -0.02 21.90 -2.69
C LEU A 397 1.46 22.16 -2.35
N LYS A 398 2.03 23.22 -2.91
CA LYS A 398 3.41 23.67 -2.62
C LYS A 398 3.42 24.71 -1.49
N LEU A 399 4.15 24.41 -0.40
CA LEU A 399 4.16 25.22 0.84
C LEU A 399 5.36 26.19 0.95
N MET A 400 6.23 26.23 -0.06
CA MET A 400 7.44 27.08 -0.06
C MET A 400 7.14 28.59 -0.20
N ARG A 401 5.95 28.97 -0.70
CA ARG A 401 5.57 30.38 -0.88
C ARG A 401 4.84 30.88 0.37
N LYS A 402 5.28 31.98 0.98
CA LYS A 402 4.51 32.64 2.05
C LYS A 402 3.53 33.64 1.43
N GLY A 403 2.33 33.78 2.00
CA GLY A 403 1.36 34.82 1.65
C GLY A 403 -0.09 34.33 1.57
N LYS A 404 -1.03 35.28 1.43
CA LYS A 404 -2.49 35.05 1.38
C LYS A 404 -2.91 33.95 0.39
N VAL A 405 -2.26 33.91 -0.78
CA VAL A 405 -2.52 32.93 -1.85
C VAL A 405 -2.30 31.49 -1.38
N VAL A 406 -1.37 31.22 -0.46
CA VAL A 406 -1.14 29.85 0.05
C VAL A 406 -2.21 29.44 1.05
N SER A 407 -2.71 30.36 1.88
CA SER A 407 -3.85 30.08 2.77
C SER A 407 -5.09 29.69 1.97
N GLU A 408 -5.44 30.46 0.94
CA GLU A 408 -6.62 30.17 0.11
C GLU A 408 -6.51 28.81 -0.61
N ARG A 409 -5.30 28.41 -1.01
CA ARG A 409 -5.05 27.07 -1.57
C ARG A 409 -5.21 25.98 -0.51
N ILE A 410 -4.67 26.18 0.69
CA ILE A 410 -4.84 25.25 1.80
C ILE A 410 -6.33 25.05 2.09
N ASP A 411 -7.10 26.13 2.16
CA ASP A 411 -8.54 26.07 2.45
C ASP A 411 -9.32 25.34 1.34
N ALA A 412 -8.98 25.56 0.07
CA ALA A 412 -9.59 24.84 -1.04
C ALA A 412 -9.27 23.32 -1.02
N VAL A 413 -8.04 22.95 -0.66
CA VAL A 413 -7.68 21.53 -0.49
C VAL A 413 -8.33 20.94 0.77
N ALA A 414 -8.43 21.73 1.84
CA ALA A 414 -9.07 21.33 3.10
C ALA A 414 -10.56 20.96 2.90
N GLU A 415 -11.25 21.68 2.02
CA GLU A 415 -12.63 21.35 1.62
C GLU A 415 -12.70 19.97 0.94
N VAL A 416 -11.78 19.67 0.01
CA VAL A 416 -11.72 18.39 -0.70
C VAL A 416 -11.45 17.22 0.26
N VAL A 417 -10.43 17.34 1.12
CA VAL A 417 -10.07 16.25 2.03
C VAL A 417 -11.16 15.99 3.07
N ARG A 418 -11.88 17.04 3.51
CA ARG A 418 -13.07 16.94 4.38
C ARG A 418 -14.18 16.17 3.70
N ASP A 419 -14.48 16.53 2.46
CA ASP A 419 -15.47 15.83 1.66
C ASP A 419 -15.12 14.36 1.41
N LEU A 420 -13.85 13.99 1.48
CA LEU A 420 -13.37 12.61 1.28
C LEU A 420 -13.05 11.85 2.57
N GLY A 421 -13.43 12.39 3.74
CA GLY A 421 -13.43 11.66 5.02
C GLY A 421 -12.30 12.00 5.99
N MET A 422 -11.38 12.89 5.62
CA MET A 422 -10.35 13.39 6.54
C MET A 422 -10.82 14.65 7.25
N ALA A 423 -10.69 14.73 8.58
CA ALA A 423 -11.09 15.94 9.29
C ALA A 423 -10.18 17.12 8.89
N GLU A 424 -10.76 18.31 8.73
CA GLU A 424 -10.00 19.52 8.35
C GLU A 424 -8.87 19.83 9.32
N VAL A 425 -9.13 19.71 10.63
CA VAL A 425 -8.11 19.90 11.68
C VAL A 425 -6.92 18.95 11.50
N GLU A 426 -7.18 17.72 11.04
CA GLU A 426 -6.12 16.74 10.82
C GLU A 426 -5.30 17.09 9.58
N PHE A 427 -5.96 17.52 8.51
CA PHE A 427 -5.25 18.00 7.33
C PHE A 427 -4.37 19.20 7.64
N ARG A 428 -4.84 20.15 8.47
CA ARG A 428 -4.04 21.31 8.88
C ARG A 428 -2.79 20.89 9.68
N LYS A 429 -2.87 19.87 10.53
CA LYS A 429 -1.66 19.30 11.19
C LYS A 429 -0.66 18.74 10.18
N VAL A 430 -1.13 18.08 9.11
CA VAL A 430 -0.26 17.60 8.02
C VAL A 430 0.41 18.79 7.31
N VAL A 431 -0.36 19.83 6.98
CA VAL A 431 0.18 21.07 6.38
C VAL A 431 1.24 21.69 7.28
N ASP A 432 0.96 21.83 8.58
CA ASP A 432 1.90 22.40 9.55
C ASP A 432 3.15 21.53 9.69
N SER A 433 2.99 20.21 9.77
CA SER A 433 4.09 19.25 9.80
C SER A 433 5.02 19.45 8.61
N VAL A 434 4.51 19.50 7.38
CA VAL A 434 5.32 19.69 6.16
C VAL A 434 5.89 21.12 6.05
N ALA A 435 5.14 22.16 6.44
CA ALA A 435 5.54 23.56 6.31
C ALA A 435 6.60 24.01 7.32
N THR A 436 6.59 23.42 8.52
CA THR A 436 7.50 23.77 9.61
C THR A 436 8.75 22.89 9.66
N TYR A 437 8.72 21.73 8.98
CA TYR A 437 9.85 20.82 8.97
C TYR A 437 11.14 21.45 8.42
N GLY A 438 12.25 21.20 9.11
CA GLY A 438 13.57 21.73 8.80
C GLY A 438 13.79 23.22 9.13
N LYS A 439 12.86 23.89 9.83
CA LYS A 439 13.08 25.24 10.38
C LYS A 439 13.53 25.26 11.84
N ARG A 440 13.53 24.11 12.52
CA ARG A 440 13.78 24.00 13.97
C ARG A 440 15.26 23.81 14.35
N THR A 441 16.20 23.82 13.41
CA THR A 441 17.60 23.41 13.67
C THR A 441 18.66 24.40 13.18
N THR A 442 18.39 25.71 13.29
CA THR A 442 19.44 26.75 13.15
C THR A 442 19.40 27.71 14.30
#